data_AF-A0A7W4E827-F1
#
_entry.id   AF-A0A7W4E827-F1
#
_cell.length_a   1.000
_cell.length_b   1.000
_cell.length_c   1.000
_cell.angle_alpha   90.00
_cell.angle_beta   90.00
_cell.angle_gamma   90.00
#
_symmetry.space_group_name_H-M   'P 1'
#
loop_
_entity.id
_entity.type
_entity.pdbx_description
1 polymer ?
#
loop_
_entity_poly.entity_id
_entity_poly.type
_entity_poly.pdbx_seq_one_letter_code
_entity_poly.pdbx_strand_id
1 'polypeptide(L)'
;MIKYKHKNNSKGKVVENYFEKINRRRVGQNIEDVSEFYEAIERANLTKKLSPERPYVYFTMEVYDKNNGIKGGGGLGVLAADTRRVAEKLEIPFVCVTPFYRRELHQSIHNLDQREEFISVNPEEFGFEYLDDVEIYTENMPPARLNI
;
A
#
# COMPACT_ATOMS: atom_id res chain seq x y z
N MET A 1 -0.39 12.35 40.46
CA MET A 1 -0.40 13.71 39.87
C MET A 1 1.02 14.26 39.91
N ILE A 2 1.78 14.11 38.82
CA ILE A 2 3.21 14.44 38.78
C ILE A 2 3.39 15.65 37.86
N LYS A 3 3.91 16.76 38.41
CA LYS A 3 4.23 17.99 37.66
C LYS A 3 5.68 17.92 37.18
N TYR A 4 5.89 17.91 35.87
CA TYR A 4 7.22 18.09 35.28
C TYR A 4 7.54 19.59 35.12
N LYS A 5 8.68 20.02 35.67
CA LYS A 5 9.27 21.36 35.48
C LYS A 5 10.23 21.29 34.29
N HIS A 6 9.93 22.00 33.20
CA HIS A 6 10.86 22.18 32.09
C HIS A 6 11.90 23.25 32.46
N LYS A 7 13.18 22.89 32.52
CA LYS A 7 14.30 23.83 32.52
C LYS A 7 14.54 24.25 31.06
N ASN A 8 14.32 25.53 30.76
CA ASN A 8 14.73 26.11 29.47
C ASN A 8 16.24 26.38 29.52
N ASN A 9 16.98 25.82 28.57
CA ASN A 9 18.28 26.33 28.18
C ASN A 9 18.29 26.49 26.66
N SER A 10 18.37 27.74 26.22
CA SER A 10 18.26 28.18 24.84
C SER A 10 19.57 27.95 24.08
N LYS A 11 19.47 27.41 22.87
CA LYS A 11 20.24 27.80 21.67
C LYS A 11 19.73 27.04 20.42
N GLY A 12 19.00 27.77 19.56
CA GLY A 12 19.06 27.62 18.10
C GLY A 12 18.51 26.33 17.45
N LYS A 13 17.18 26.18 17.40
CA LYS A 13 16.36 25.74 16.25
C LYS A 13 14.93 25.60 16.75
N VAL A 14 13.98 26.30 16.13
CA VAL A 14 12.55 26.07 16.38
C VAL A 14 12.25 24.70 15.76
N VAL A 15 12.29 23.65 16.58
CA VAL A 15 11.83 22.32 16.19
C VAL A 15 10.32 22.37 16.28
N GLU A 16 9.66 22.62 15.15
CA GLU A 16 8.21 22.52 15.01
C GLU A 16 7.81 21.11 15.48
N ASN A 17 6.97 21.01 16.52
CA ASN A 17 6.65 19.74 17.15
C ASN A 17 5.85 18.89 16.15
N TYR A 18 6.25 17.62 15.95
CA TYR A 18 5.64 16.73 14.94
C TYR A 18 4.11 16.68 15.07
N PHE A 19 3.62 16.73 16.32
CA PHE A 19 2.20 16.75 16.65
C PHE A 19 1.47 18.05 16.26
N GLU A 20 2.15 19.20 16.21
CA GLU A 20 1.56 20.45 15.69
C GLU A 20 1.45 20.42 14.16
N LYS A 21 2.36 19.72 13.48
CA LYS A 21 2.36 19.57 12.02
C LYS A 21 1.17 18.76 11.51
N ILE A 22 0.81 17.69 12.23
CA ILE A 22 -0.34 16.83 11.90
C ILE A 22 -1.69 17.36 12.42
N ASN A 23 -1.68 18.19 13.48
CA ASN A 23 -2.90 18.78 14.04
C ASN A 23 -3.23 20.16 13.49
N ARG A 24 -2.53 20.66 12.46
CA ARG A 24 -3.08 21.76 11.65
C ARG A 24 -4.38 21.25 11.06
N ARG A 25 -5.50 21.63 11.70
CA ARG A 25 -6.83 21.62 11.08
C ARG A 25 -6.69 22.39 9.78
N ARG A 26 -6.48 21.67 8.68
CA ARG A 26 -6.82 22.19 7.36
C ARG A 26 -8.31 22.41 7.45
N VAL A 27 -8.72 23.67 7.54
CA VAL A 27 -10.09 24.06 7.29
C VAL A 27 -10.35 23.54 5.88
N GLY A 28 -11.06 22.42 5.78
CA GLY A 28 -11.45 21.88 4.50
C GLY A 28 -12.25 22.97 3.82
N GLN A 29 -11.70 23.58 2.78
CA GLN A 29 -12.53 24.35 1.88
C GLN A 29 -13.57 23.37 1.32
N ASN A 30 -14.82 23.79 1.32
CA ASN A 30 -15.89 23.05 0.66
C ASN A 30 -15.60 23.15 -0.85
N ILE A 31 -14.73 22.26 -1.34
CA ILE A 31 -14.36 22.23 -2.75
C ILE A 31 -15.49 21.48 -3.46
N GLU A 32 -16.56 22.21 -3.79
CA GLU A 32 -17.63 21.73 -4.66
C GLU A 32 -17.24 21.84 -6.15
N ASP A 33 -16.19 22.61 -6.47
CA ASP A 33 -15.68 22.76 -7.84
C ASP A 33 -14.46 21.85 -8.10
N VAL A 34 -14.69 20.85 -8.94
CA VAL A 34 -13.69 19.89 -9.40
C VAL A 34 -12.48 20.59 -10.06
N SER A 35 -12.71 21.75 -10.68
CA SER A 35 -11.67 22.54 -11.37
C SER A 35 -10.67 23.14 -10.37
N GLU A 36 -11.19 23.69 -9.27
CA GLU A 36 -10.38 24.28 -8.19
C GLU A 36 -9.57 23.22 -7.45
N PHE A 37 -10.12 21.99 -7.30
CA PHE A 37 -9.37 20.84 -6.81
C PHE A 37 -8.17 20.50 -7.71
N TYR A 38 -8.36 20.47 -9.04
CA TYR A 38 -7.31 20.13 -10.00
C TYR A 38 -6.23 21.23 -10.12
N GLU A 39 -6.61 22.49 -10.00
CA GLU A 39 -5.65 23.61 -9.92
C GLU A 39 -4.85 23.57 -8.62
N ALA A 40 -5.51 23.35 -7.47
CA ALA A 40 -4.85 23.31 -6.16
C ALA A 40 -3.84 22.16 -5.99
N ILE A 41 -3.95 21.10 -6.80
CA ILE A 41 -3.01 19.96 -6.80
C ILE A 41 -1.92 20.05 -7.89
N GLU A 42 -1.78 21.17 -8.61
CA GLU A 42 -0.72 21.44 -9.61
C GLU A 42 -0.46 20.28 -10.60
N ARG A 43 -1.52 19.57 -11.04
CA ARG A 43 -1.39 18.34 -11.84
C ARG A 43 -1.16 18.54 -13.34
N ALA A 44 -1.09 19.76 -13.86
CA ALA A 44 -0.84 20.00 -15.29
C ALA A 44 0.46 19.32 -15.79
N ASN A 45 1.45 19.16 -14.91
CA ASN A 45 2.71 18.45 -15.17
C ASN A 45 2.69 16.95 -14.83
N LEU A 46 1.66 16.42 -14.14
CA LEU A 46 1.53 14.98 -13.88
C LEU A 46 1.14 14.20 -15.14
N THR A 47 0.55 14.89 -16.13
CA THR A 47 0.41 14.46 -17.53
C THR A 47 1.74 14.34 -18.29
N LYS A 48 2.89 14.35 -17.60
CA LYS A 48 4.14 13.75 -18.10
C LYS A 48 3.89 12.25 -18.28
N LYS A 49 3.30 11.95 -19.46
CA LYS A 49 2.98 10.67 -20.10
C LYS A 49 3.46 9.46 -19.32
N LEU A 50 2.50 8.70 -18.77
CA LEU A 50 2.76 7.34 -18.35
C LEU A 50 3.50 6.63 -19.49
N SER A 51 4.62 6.01 -19.17
CA SER A 51 5.45 5.27 -20.11
C SER A 51 5.89 3.96 -19.44
N PRO A 52 6.40 2.99 -20.20
CA PRO A 52 6.96 1.78 -19.62
C PRO A 52 8.01 2.05 -18.52
N GLU A 53 8.79 3.12 -18.65
CA GLU A 53 9.81 3.54 -17.68
C GLU A 53 9.23 4.35 -16.50
N ARG A 54 7.99 4.83 -16.63
CA ARG A 54 7.29 5.63 -15.63
C ARG A 54 5.84 5.16 -15.49
N PRO A 55 5.62 3.91 -15.05
CA PRO A 55 4.28 3.36 -14.95
C PRO A 55 3.55 3.95 -13.75
N TYR A 56 2.22 3.84 -13.77
CA TYR A 56 1.41 4.06 -12.58
C TYR A 56 1.61 2.86 -11.64
N VAL A 57 2.16 3.12 -10.45
CA VAL A 57 2.41 2.08 -9.45
C VAL A 57 1.25 2.03 -8.47
N TYR A 58 0.60 0.87 -8.39
CA TYR A 58 -0.53 0.60 -7.52
C TYR A 58 -0.12 -0.38 -6.42
N PHE A 59 -0.01 0.12 -5.19
CA PHE A 59 0.27 -0.70 -4.02
C PHE A 59 -1.05 -1.20 -3.43
N THR A 60 -1.14 -2.51 -3.23
CA THR A 60 -2.30 -3.16 -2.62
C THR A 60 -1.86 -4.25 -1.68
N MET A 61 -2.68 -4.55 -0.67
CA MET A 61 -2.44 -5.66 0.25
C MET A 61 -2.80 -7.01 -0.34
N GLU A 62 -3.60 -7.04 -1.41
CA GLU A 62 -4.02 -8.25 -2.09
C GLU A 62 -4.39 -7.95 -3.54
N VAL A 63 -4.23 -8.93 -4.40
CA VAL A 63 -4.78 -8.93 -5.76
C VAL A 63 -5.38 -10.30 -6.03
N TYR A 64 -6.60 -10.36 -6.58
CA TYR A 64 -7.21 -11.63 -6.96
C TYR A 64 -6.83 -11.97 -8.41
N ASP A 65 -5.76 -12.74 -8.58
CA ASP A 65 -5.28 -13.22 -9.87
C ASP A 65 -4.98 -14.72 -9.84
N LYS A 66 -6.05 -15.52 -9.91
CA LYS A 66 -6.00 -16.98 -9.84
C LYS A 66 -5.10 -17.61 -10.91
N ASN A 67 -4.99 -17.00 -12.09
CA ASN A 67 -4.16 -17.53 -13.18
C ASN A 67 -2.66 -17.44 -12.84
N ASN A 68 -2.28 -16.44 -12.05
CA ASN A 68 -0.90 -16.21 -11.60
C ASN A 68 -0.69 -16.69 -10.15
N GLY A 69 -1.60 -17.52 -9.62
CA GLY A 69 -1.47 -18.07 -8.27
C GLY A 69 -1.78 -17.14 -7.12
N ILE A 70 -2.22 -15.90 -7.38
CA ILE A 70 -2.47 -14.93 -6.31
C ILE A 70 -3.93 -15.02 -5.89
N LYS A 71 -4.17 -15.47 -4.67
CA LYS A 71 -5.49 -15.40 -4.03
C LYS A 71 -5.69 -14.07 -3.30
N GLY A 72 -6.90 -13.55 -3.44
CA GLY A 72 -7.45 -12.47 -2.63
C GLY A 72 -8.59 -12.98 -1.74
N GLY A 73 -8.75 -12.38 -0.57
CA GLY A 73 -9.74 -12.74 0.44
C GLY A 73 -11.06 -11.95 0.35
N GLY A 74 -11.12 -10.86 -0.43
CA GLY A 74 -12.32 -10.03 -0.49
C GLY A 74 -12.41 -9.06 -1.66
N GLY A 75 -13.32 -8.08 -1.52
CA GLY A 75 -13.64 -7.11 -2.57
C GLY A 75 -12.48 -6.17 -2.96
N LEU A 76 -11.54 -5.91 -2.05
CA LEU A 76 -10.37 -5.08 -2.33
C LEU A 76 -9.44 -5.77 -3.33
N GLY A 77 -9.14 -7.05 -3.12
CA GLY A 77 -8.34 -7.85 -4.06
C GLY A 77 -9.00 -7.99 -5.43
N VAL A 78 -10.34 -8.09 -5.48
CA VAL A 78 -11.11 -8.08 -6.73
C VAL A 78 -11.00 -6.74 -7.44
N LEU A 79 -11.19 -5.63 -6.72
CA LEU A 79 -11.07 -4.27 -7.27
C LEU A 79 -9.66 -4.01 -7.82
N ALA A 80 -8.63 -4.42 -7.09
CA ALA A 80 -7.24 -4.29 -7.52
C ALA A 80 -6.97 -5.09 -8.80
N ALA A 81 -7.48 -6.31 -8.88
CA ALA A 81 -7.37 -7.14 -10.08
C ALA A 81 -8.11 -6.54 -11.27
N ASP A 82 -9.32 -6.01 -11.08
CA ASP A 82 -10.08 -5.36 -12.15
C ASP A 82 -9.42 -4.06 -12.61
N THR A 83 -8.89 -3.27 -11.68
CA THR A 83 -8.10 -2.07 -11.99
C THR A 83 -6.90 -2.43 -12.87
N ARG A 84 -6.16 -3.49 -12.52
CA ARG A 84 -5.04 -4.00 -13.33
C ARG A 84 -5.50 -4.41 -14.74
N ARG A 85 -6.60 -5.16 -14.86
CA ARG A 85 -7.13 -5.63 -16.16
C ARG A 85 -7.62 -4.48 -17.03
N VAL A 86 -8.24 -3.45 -16.43
CA VAL A 86 -8.67 -2.24 -17.16
C VAL A 86 -7.44 -1.46 -17.65
N ALA A 87 -6.42 -1.31 -16.81
CA ALA A 87 -5.16 -0.67 -17.22
C ALA A 87 -4.50 -1.41 -18.40
N GLU A 88 -4.46 -2.75 -18.36
CA GLU A 88 -3.95 -3.58 -19.45
C GLU A 88 -4.74 -3.37 -20.76
N LYS A 89 -6.08 -3.38 -20.71
CA LYS A 89 -6.94 -3.14 -21.89
C LYS A 89 -6.79 -1.75 -22.49
N LEU A 90 -6.50 -0.76 -21.65
CA LEU A 90 -6.30 0.63 -22.07
C LEU A 90 -4.83 0.92 -22.42
N GLU A 91 -3.98 -0.11 -22.43
CA GLU A 91 -2.54 0.00 -22.69
C GLU A 91 -1.85 1.04 -21.79
N ILE A 92 -2.34 1.19 -20.56
CA ILE A 92 -1.78 2.09 -19.57
C ILE A 92 -0.57 1.39 -18.94
N PRO A 93 0.64 2.00 -18.98
CA PRO A 93 1.79 1.50 -18.25
C PRO A 93 1.47 1.45 -16.75
N PHE A 94 1.33 0.26 -16.20
CA PHE A 94 0.79 0.01 -14.87
C PHE A 94 1.53 -1.14 -14.19
N VAL A 95 1.92 -0.93 -12.94
CA VAL A 95 2.58 -1.94 -12.10
C VAL A 95 1.76 -2.12 -10.83
N CYS A 96 1.36 -3.36 -10.55
CA CYS A 96 0.71 -3.72 -9.29
C CYS A 96 1.75 -4.30 -8.34
N VAL A 97 1.86 -3.75 -7.14
CA VAL A 97 2.73 -4.27 -6.08
C VAL A 97 1.86 -4.82 -4.96
N THR A 98 2.00 -6.11 -4.69
CA THR A 98 1.24 -6.83 -3.67
C THR A 98 2.15 -7.84 -2.97
N PRO A 99 1.98 -8.08 -1.66
CA PRO A 99 2.64 -9.21 -1.03
C PRO A 99 2.13 -10.53 -1.61
N PHE A 100 3.01 -11.52 -1.67
CA PHE A 100 2.64 -12.92 -1.90
C PHE A 100 2.49 -13.63 -0.54
N TYR A 101 1.26 -13.96 -0.16
CA TYR A 101 1.00 -14.68 1.09
C TYR A 101 1.34 -16.16 0.94
N ARG A 102 2.35 -16.63 1.68
CA ARG A 102 2.79 -18.04 1.66
C ARG A 102 1.86 -19.02 2.39
N ARG A 103 0.73 -18.55 2.92
CA ARG A 103 -0.28 -19.37 3.58
C ARG A 103 -1.66 -18.99 3.06
N GLU A 104 -2.32 -19.95 2.43
CA GLU A 104 -3.68 -19.79 1.93
C GLU A 104 -4.68 -20.43 2.87
N LEU A 105 -5.80 -19.75 3.12
CA LEU A 105 -6.95 -20.33 3.80
C LEU A 105 -7.83 -21.07 2.79
N HIS A 106 -8.12 -22.34 3.06
CA HIS A 106 -9.04 -23.18 2.30
C HIS A 106 -10.21 -23.55 3.19
N GLN A 107 -11.41 -23.21 2.76
CA GLN A 107 -12.63 -23.45 3.51
C GLN A 107 -13.39 -24.63 2.90
N SER A 108 -13.88 -25.53 3.76
CA SER A 108 -14.74 -26.65 3.39
C SER A 108 -15.90 -26.79 4.36
N ILE A 109 -16.97 -27.49 3.95
CA ILE A 109 -18.10 -27.83 4.81
C ILE A 109 -18.09 -29.34 5.04
N HIS A 110 -18.12 -29.77 6.29
CA HIS A 110 -18.19 -31.17 6.69
C HIS A 110 -19.23 -31.34 7.79
N ASN A 111 -20.25 -32.16 7.55
CA ASN A 111 -21.38 -32.36 8.48
C ASN A 111 -22.05 -31.05 8.95
N LEU A 112 -22.29 -30.12 8.02
CA LEU A 112 -22.84 -28.78 8.29
C LEU A 112 -21.93 -27.83 9.09
N ASP A 113 -20.72 -28.27 9.44
CA ASP A 113 -19.72 -27.42 10.09
C ASP A 113 -18.69 -26.90 9.08
N GLN A 114 -18.34 -25.63 9.21
CA GLN A 114 -17.24 -25.02 8.47
C GLN A 114 -15.91 -25.47 9.04
N ARG A 115 -15.01 -25.91 8.15
CA ARG A 115 -13.62 -26.22 8.46
C ARG A 115 -12.70 -25.35 7.62
N GLU A 116 -11.59 -24.98 8.25
CA GLU A 116 -10.56 -24.14 7.69
C GLU A 116 -9.23 -24.86 7.74
N GLU A 117 -8.55 -24.92 6.60
CA GLU A 117 -7.22 -25.49 6.47
C GLU A 117 -6.28 -24.44 5.90
N PHE A 118 -5.08 -24.34 6.47
CA PHE A 118 -4.04 -23.47 5.97
C PHE A 118 -3.05 -24.28 5.14
N ILE A 119 -2.99 -23.98 3.84
CA ILE A 119 -2.06 -24.61 2.91
C ILE A 119 -0.87 -23.68 2.70
N SER A 120 0.34 -24.23 2.78
CA SER A 120 1.55 -23.45 2.47
C SER A 120 1.78 -23.45 0.97
N VAL A 121 2.12 -22.27 0.43
CA VAL A 121 2.36 -22.06 -1.00
C VAL A 121 3.63 -21.22 -1.18
N ASN A 122 4.38 -21.49 -2.24
CA ASN A 122 5.66 -20.81 -2.51
C ASN A 122 5.58 -20.01 -3.81
N PRO A 123 6.11 -18.77 -3.88
CA PRO A 123 6.09 -17.96 -5.10
C PRO A 123 6.68 -18.67 -6.32
N GLU A 124 7.72 -19.47 -6.12
CA GLU A 124 8.44 -20.19 -7.17
C GLU A 124 7.55 -21.22 -7.89
N GLU A 125 6.54 -21.76 -7.21
CA GLU A 125 5.57 -22.71 -7.78
C GLU A 125 4.64 -22.03 -8.80
N PHE A 126 4.55 -20.70 -8.77
CA PHE A 126 3.72 -19.89 -9.67
C PHE A 126 4.57 -19.10 -10.68
N GLY A 127 5.86 -19.39 -10.78
CA GLY A 127 6.77 -18.75 -11.73
C GLY A 127 7.24 -17.35 -11.32
N PHE A 128 7.08 -16.97 -10.03
CA PHE A 128 7.71 -15.75 -9.52
C PHE A 128 9.21 -16.00 -9.32
N GLU A 129 10.00 -15.03 -9.76
CA GLU A 129 11.45 -15.03 -9.60
C GLU A 129 11.84 -14.15 -8.42
N TYR A 130 12.74 -14.66 -7.59
CA TYR A 130 13.36 -13.87 -6.55
C TYR A 130 14.29 -12.82 -7.19
N LEU A 131 14.16 -11.57 -6.75
CA LEU A 131 14.97 -10.45 -7.19
C LEU A 131 15.96 -10.02 -6.11
N ASP A 132 15.46 -9.73 -4.90
CA ASP A 132 16.31 -9.22 -3.81
C ASP A 132 15.64 -9.31 -2.43
N ASP A 133 16.45 -9.11 -1.38
CA ASP A 133 16.01 -8.98 0.00
C ASP A 133 16.14 -7.51 0.44
N VAL A 134 15.03 -6.90 0.83
CA VAL A 134 15.00 -5.54 1.38
C VAL A 134 14.89 -5.60 2.89
N GLU A 135 15.88 -5.01 3.57
CA GLU A 135 15.85 -4.80 5.01
C GLU A 135 15.19 -3.47 5.38
N ILE A 136 14.11 -3.55 6.14
CA ILE A 136 13.39 -2.40 6.70
C ILE A 136 13.82 -2.21 8.14
N TYR A 137 14.47 -1.07 8.39
CA TYR A 137 14.90 -0.65 9.71
C TYR A 137 13.83 0.24 10.34
N THR A 138 13.30 -0.18 11.48
CA THR A 138 12.37 0.63 12.29
C THR A 138 13.04 0.99 13.60
N GLU A 139 12.83 2.21 14.08
CA GLU A 139 13.46 2.69 15.31
C GLU A 139 13.15 1.76 16.49
N ASN A 140 14.18 1.33 17.22
CA ASN A 140 14.08 0.42 18.36
C ASN A 140 13.49 -0.97 18.06
N MET A 141 13.48 -1.42 16.80
CA MET A 141 13.05 -2.77 16.41
C MET A 141 14.14 -3.48 15.60
N PRO A 142 14.24 -4.82 15.67
CA PRO A 142 15.11 -5.56 14.77
C PRO A 142 14.70 -5.33 13.30
N PRO A 143 15.66 -5.35 12.36
CA PRO A 143 15.35 -5.17 10.94
C PRO A 143 14.40 -6.26 10.44
N ALA A 144 13.34 -5.85 9.76
CA ALA A 144 12.44 -6.76 9.06
C ALA A 144 12.98 -7.02 7.66
N ARG A 145 12.96 -8.27 7.19
CA ARG A 145 13.34 -8.64 5.83
C ARG A 145 12.11 -8.89 4.98
N LEU A 146 12.05 -8.24 3.81
CA LEU A 146 11.07 -8.49 2.77
C LEU A 146 11.77 -9.04 1.53
N ASN A 147 11.31 -10.17 1.04
CA ASN A 147 11.77 -10.75 -0.21
C ASN A 147 10.93 -10.15 -1.35
N ILE A 148 11.60 -9.66 -2.39
CA ILE A 148 11.00 -9.11 -3.62
C ILE A 148 11.28 -10.04 -4.77
#